data_AF-E5XPW0-F1
#
_entry.id   AF-E5XPW0-F1
#
_cell.length_a   1.000
_cell.length_b   1.000
_cell.length_c   1.000
_cell.angle_alpha   90.00
_cell.angle_beta   90.00
_cell.angle_gamma   90.00
#
_symmetry.space_group_name_H-M   'P 1'
#
loop_
_entity.id
_entity.type
_entity.pdbx_description
1 polymer ?
#
loop_
_entity_poly.entity_id
_entity_poly.type
_entity_poly.pdbx_seq_one_letter_code
_entity_poly.pdbx_strand_id
1 'polypeptide(L)'
;MRSVPGDSIQCDLCQEALSARLDGEREPVPAIRVDEHVAACDSCADWWRQAQAQAAALRLGSLPLAPVFHVELPKRQLSWRARVSGWLRKPGSVELRAPEGARFGRKTSHLRVIEEPAE
;
A
#
# COMPACT_ATOMS: atom_id res chain seq x y z
N MET A 1 21.23 -7.40 -31.88
CA MET A 1 20.91 -5.97 -32.05
C MET A 1 19.48 -5.85 -32.59
N ARG A 2 18.49 -5.71 -31.71
CA ARG A 2 17.10 -5.47 -32.11
C ARG A 2 16.71 -4.06 -31.69
N SER A 3 16.85 -3.09 -32.58
CA SER A 3 16.32 -1.74 -32.33
C SER A 3 14.80 -1.76 -32.47
N VAL A 4 14.09 -1.02 -31.61
CA VAL A 4 12.67 -0.73 -31.81
C VAL A 4 12.55 0.43 -32.80
N PRO A 5 11.68 0.36 -33.83
CA PRO A 5 11.50 1.47 -34.77
C PRO A 5 10.98 2.72 -34.06
N GLY A 6 11.72 3.82 -34.11
CA GLY A 6 11.33 5.11 -33.53
C GLY A 6 12.03 5.48 -32.22
N ASP A 7 12.78 4.54 -31.61
CA ASP A 7 13.64 4.85 -30.47
C ASP A 7 15.12 4.94 -30.88
N SER A 8 15.82 5.87 -30.24
CA SER A 8 17.18 6.31 -30.60
C SER A 8 18.30 5.48 -29.97
N ILE A 9 18.01 4.64 -28.97
CA ILE A 9 19.04 3.87 -28.25
C ILE A 9 18.97 2.36 -28.54
N GLN A 10 20.14 1.72 -28.55
CA GLN A 10 20.26 0.27 -28.78
C GLN A 10 19.94 -0.51 -27.49
N CYS A 11 19.42 -1.73 -27.59
CA CYS A 11 19.11 -2.56 -26.43
C CYS A 11 20.29 -2.74 -25.47
N ASP A 12 21.50 -2.92 -25.98
CA ASP A 12 22.69 -3.13 -25.15
C ASP A 12 22.97 -1.88 -24.28
N LEU A 13 22.85 -0.68 -24.88
CA LEU A 13 23.00 0.60 -24.18
C LEU A 13 21.85 0.86 -23.20
N CYS A 14 20.63 0.43 -23.54
CA CYS A 14 19.49 0.48 -22.62
C CYS A 14 19.73 -0.42 -21.40
N GLN A 15 20.21 -1.66 -21.59
CA GLN A 15 20.51 -2.58 -20.50
C GLN A 15 21.66 -2.08 -19.63
N GLU A 16 22.71 -1.51 -20.24
CA GLU A 16 23.81 -0.86 -19.53
C GLU A 16 23.30 0.29 -18.65
N ALA A 17 22.46 1.18 -19.20
CA ALA A 17 21.89 2.28 -18.44
C ALA A 17 20.98 1.81 -17.29
N LEU A 18 20.14 0.80 -17.53
CA LEU A 18 19.31 0.22 -16.48
C LEU A 18 20.12 -0.49 -15.38
N SER A 19 21.26 -1.10 -15.72
CA SER A 19 22.19 -1.66 -14.73
C SER A 19 22.78 -0.55 -13.86
N ALA A 20 23.30 0.51 -14.48
CA ALA A 20 23.80 1.68 -13.76
C ALA A 20 22.74 2.26 -12.81
N ARG A 21 21.48 2.33 -13.26
CA ARG A 21 20.33 2.75 -12.43
C ARG A 21 20.11 1.83 -11.22
N LEU A 22 20.23 0.51 -11.36
CA LEU A 22 20.10 -0.44 -10.24
C LEU A 22 21.18 -0.26 -9.19
N ASP A 23 22.39 0.07 -9.64
CA ASP A 23 23.56 0.23 -8.79
C ASP A 23 23.66 1.65 -8.20
N GLY A 24 22.73 2.55 -8.57
CA GLY A 24 22.71 3.94 -8.12
C GLY A 24 23.77 4.81 -8.79
N GLU A 25 24.36 4.31 -9.89
CA GLU A 25 25.33 5.01 -10.70
C GLU A 25 24.66 5.95 -11.71
N ARG A 26 25.47 6.82 -12.33
CA ARG A 26 24.98 7.73 -13.37
C ARG A 26 24.74 6.94 -14.66
N GLU A 27 23.53 7.07 -15.21
CA GLU A 27 23.19 6.49 -16.52
C GLU A 27 24.03 7.13 -17.66
N PRO A 28 24.53 6.33 -18.63
CA PRO A 28 25.32 6.81 -19.77
C PRO A 28 24.48 7.60 -20.79
N VAL A 29 23.15 7.45 -20.74
CA VAL A 29 22.16 8.17 -21.56
C VAL A 29 21.08 8.78 -20.67
N PRO A 30 20.31 9.78 -21.15
CA PRO A 30 19.23 10.37 -20.36
C PRO A 30 18.14 9.34 -20.00
N ALA A 31 17.72 9.34 -18.74
CA ALA A 31 16.71 8.40 -18.22
C ALA A 31 15.42 8.36 -19.05
N ILE A 32 14.96 9.50 -19.57
CA ILE A 32 13.78 9.60 -20.43
C ILE A 32 13.91 8.69 -21.67
N ARG A 33 15.09 8.62 -22.30
CA ARG A 33 15.32 7.77 -23.48
C ARG A 33 15.29 6.29 -23.11
N VAL A 34 15.82 5.95 -21.95
CA VAL A 34 15.77 4.58 -21.41
C VAL A 34 14.32 4.17 -21.14
N ASP A 35 13.54 5.07 -20.55
CA ASP A 35 12.13 4.83 -20.24
C ASP A 35 11.29 4.70 -21.52
N GLU A 36 11.53 5.55 -22.52
CA GLU A 36 10.96 5.45 -23.88
C GLU A 36 11.27 4.08 -24.51
N HIS A 37 12.53 3.63 -24.46
CA HIS A 37 12.94 2.32 -24.97
C HIS A 37 12.22 1.16 -24.27
N VAL A 38 12.22 1.17 -22.93
CA VAL A 38 11.62 0.11 -22.12
C VAL A 38 10.11 0.03 -22.37
N ALA A 39 9.43 1.17 -22.58
CA ALA A 39 8.02 1.20 -22.91
C ALA A 39 7.71 0.59 -24.29
N ALA A 40 8.65 0.66 -25.23
CA ALA A 40 8.46 0.22 -26.62
C ALA A 40 9.09 -1.16 -26.94
N CYS A 41 9.95 -1.69 -26.06
CA CYS A 41 10.71 -2.90 -26.27
C CYS A 41 10.38 -3.99 -25.24
N ASP A 42 9.57 -4.98 -25.63
CA ASP A 42 9.18 -6.09 -24.73
C ASP A 42 10.39 -6.83 -24.14
N SER A 43 11.44 -7.08 -24.93
CA SER A 43 12.63 -7.76 -24.42
C SER A 43 13.38 -6.97 -23.34
N CYS A 44 13.46 -5.64 -23.48
CA CYS A 44 14.08 -4.81 -22.45
C CYS A 44 13.16 -4.65 -21.23
N ALA A 45 11.84 -4.62 -21.41
CA ALA A 45 10.89 -4.62 -20.32
C ALA A 45 10.95 -5.93 -19.50
N ASP A 46 11.03 -7.08 -20.18
CA ASP A 46 11.21 -8.39 -19.55
C ASP A 46 12.55 -8.49 -18.81
N TRP A 47 13.63 -8.06 -19.46
CA TRP A 47 14.95 -8.02 -18.84
C TRP A 47 14.95 -7.14 -17.60
N TRP A 48 14.33 -5.95 -17.66
CA TRP A 48 14.29 -5.01 -16.55
C TRP A 48 13.54 -5.57 -15.32
N ARG A 49 12.40 -6.25 -15.55
CA ARG A 49 11.68 -6.93 -14.48
C ARG A 49 12.54 -8.02 -13.81
N GLN A 50 13.25 -8.80 -14.61
CA GLN A 50 14.13 -9.86 -14.10
C GLN A 50 15.31 -9.29 -13.31
N ALA A 51 15.98 -8.28 -13.85
CA ALA A 51 17.11 -7.63 -13.19
C ALA A 51 16.72 -7.01 -11.84
N GLN A 52 15.57 -6.33 -11.77
CA GLN A 52 15.04 -5.80 -10.49
C GLN A 52 14.75 -6.91 -9.48
N ALA A 53 14.12 -8.00 -9.91
CA ALA A 53 13.83 -9.14 -9.03
C ALA A 53 15.11 -9.79 -8.49
N GLN A 54 16.12 -9.97 -9.34
CA GLN A 54 17.43 -10.50 -8.95
C GLN A 54 18.15 -9.56 -7.97
N ALA A 55 18.19 -8.26 -8.26
CA ALA A 55 18.80 -7.28 -7.38
C ALA A 55 18.11 -7.22 -6.01
N ALA A 56 16.78 -7.32 -5.96
CA ALA A 56 16.03 -7.41 -4.71
C ALA A 56 16.37 -8.68 -3.91
N ALA A 57 16.46 -9.84 -4.57
CA ALA A 57 16.82 -11.10 -3.94
C ALA A 57 18.25 -11.05 -3.35
N LEU A 58 19.21 -10.48 -4.08
CA LEU A 58 20.59 -10.31 -3.59
C LEU A 58 20.65 -9.36 -2.40
N ARG A 59 19.93 -8.23 -2.43
CA ARG A 59 19.88 -7.30 -1.29
C ARG A 59 19.34 -7.99 -0.04
N LEU A 60 18.25 -8.74 -0.14
CA LEU A 60 17.68 -9.49 0.98
C LEU A 60 18.61 -10.61 1.48
N GLY A 61 19.28 -11.33 0.58
CA GLY A 61 20.26 -12.36 0.94
C GLY A 61 21.55 -11.80 1.54
N SER A 62 21.92 -10.56 1.21
CA SER A 62 23.08 -9.85 1.74
C SER A 62 22.85 -9.26 3.13
N LEU A 63 21.60 -9.16 3.57
CA LEU A 63 21.32 -8.79 4.96
C LEU A 63 21.89 -9.90 5.84
N PRO A 64 22.68 -9.56 6.88
CA PRO A 64 23.00 -10.55 7.89
C PRO A 64 21.68 -11.13 8.39
N LEU A 65 21.65 -12.43 8.72
CA LEU A 65 20.55 -13.01 9.49
C LEU A 65 20.42 -12.17 10.76
N ALA A 66 19.55 -11.16 10.72
CA ALA A 66 19.41 -10.23 11.81
C ALA A 66 18.98 -11.08 13.01
N PRO A 67 19.59 -10.90 14.19
CA PRO A 67 19.09 -11.58 15.37
C PRO A 67 17.62 -11.20 15.52
N VAL A 68 16.75 -12.21 15.58
CA VAL A 68 15.33 -11.98 15.86
C VAL A 68 15.25 -11.54 17.31
N PHE A 69 15.16 -10.23 17.54
CA PHE A 69 14.90 -9.71 18.88
C PHE A 69 13.40 -9.76 19.15
N HIS A 70 13.02 -10.49 20.19
CA HIS A 70 11.68 -10.41 20.74
C HIS A 70 11.50 -9.03 21.38
N VAL A 71 10.68 -8.19 20.75
CA VAL A 71 10.23 -6.94 21.35
C VAL A 71 8.90 -7.23 22.03
N GLU A 72 8.89 -7.21 23.36
CA GLU A 72 7.65 -7.31 24.12
C GLU A 72 6.93 -5.96 24.06
N LEU A 73 5.87 -5.89 23.25
CA LEU A 73 5.07 -4.68 23.15
C LEU A 73 4.42 -4.39 24.50
N PRO A 74 4.44 -3.13 24.98
CA PRO A 74 3.75 -2.77 26.20
C PRO A 74 2.27 -3.13 26.06
N LYS A 75 1.74 -3.83 27.06
CA LYS A 75 0.30 -4.12 27.12
C LYS A 75 -0.44 -2.80 27.00
N ARG A 76 -1.17 -2.61 25.91
CA ARG A 76 -2.05 -1.47 25.66
C ARG A 76 -2.93 -1.27 26.90
N GLN A 77 -2.59 -0.30 27.74
CA GLN A 77 -3.48 0.17 28.80
C GLN A 77 -4.60 0.96 28.11
N LEU A 78 -5.59 0.24 27.56
CA LEU A 78 -6.81 0.80 27.00
C LEU A 78 -7.68 1.36 28.14
N SER A 79 -7.20 2.36 28.85
CA SER A 79 -7.99 3.12 29.82
C SER A 79 -8.63 4.36 29.20
N TRP A 80 -8.83 4.38 27.88
CA TRP A 80 -9.64 5.42 27.22
C TRP A 80 -11.03 5.55 27.86
N ARG A 81 -11.57 4.46 28.42
CA ARG A 81 -12.82 4.47 29.21
C ARG A 81 -12.71 5.21 30.58
N ALA A 82 -11.53 5.30 31.18
CA ALA A 82 -11.35 5.95 32.48
C ALA A 82 -11.29 7.49 32.37
N ARG A 83 -10.92 8.05 31.20
CA ARG A 83 -10.83 9.51 31.00
C ARG A 83 -12.14 10.14 30.48
N VAL A 84 -13.06 9.36 29.90
CA VAL A 84 -14.28 9.91 29.28
C VAL A 84 -15.46 9.99 30.26
N SER A 85 -15.40 9.31 31.42
CA SER A 85 -16.48 9.32 32.41
C SER A 85 -16.68 10.67 33.12
N GLY A 86 -15.70 11.59 33.06
CA GLY A 86 -15.79 12.92 33.68
C GLY A 86 -16.51 13.97 32.83
N TRP A 87 -16.60 13.79 31.52
CA TRP A 87 -17.16 14.78 30.58
C TRP A 87 -18.44 14.33 29.86
N LEU A 88 -18.88 13.09 30.09
CA LEU A 88 -20.13 12.60 29.55
C LEU A 88 -21.29 13.03 30.45
N ARG A 89 -21.82 14.23 30.18
CA ARG A 89 -23.11 14.70 30.71
C ARG A 89 -24.12 13.56 30.54
N LYS A 90 -24.72 13.06 31.63
CA LYS A 90 -25.78 12.04 31.54
C LYS A 90 -26.83 12.54 30.53
N PRO A 91 -27.11 11.83 29.43
CA PRO A 91 -28.25 12.19 28.61
C PRO A 91 -29.49 12.11 29.51
N GLY A 92 -30.34 13.14 29.46
CA GLY A 92 -31.61 13.12 30.17
C GLY A 92 -32.41 11.89 29.74
N SER A 93 -33.07 11.24 30.69
CA SER A 93 -33.99 10.15 30.38
C SER A 93 -35.17 10.70 29.60
N VAL A 94 -35.35 10.24 28.37
CA VAL A 94 -36.56 10.47 27.59
C VAL A 94 -37.41 9.21 27.71
N GLU A 95 -38.64 9.37 28.18
CA GLU A 95 -39.62 8.30 28.22
C GLU A 95 -40.26 8.15 26.83
N LEU A 96 -40.05 7.00 26.19
CA LEU A 96 -40.66 6.69 24.90
C LEU A 96 -41.85 5.77 25.13
N ARG A 97 -43.01 6.17 24.62
CA ARG A 97 -44.23 5.36 24.69
C ARG A 97 -44.22 4.37 23.53
N ALA A 98 -44.10 3.08 23.84
CA ALA A 98 -44.16 2.03 22.83
C ALA A 98 -45.61 1.83 22.34
N PRO A 99 -45.83 1.60 21.03
CA PRO A 99 -47.16 1.26 20.52
C PRO A 99 -47.62 -0.10 21.06
N GLU A 100 -48.94 -0.28 21.12
CA GLU A 100 -49.56 -1.48 21.67
C GLU A 100 -49.13 -2.74 20.89
N GLY A 101 -48.58 -3.73 21.60
CA GLY A 101 -48.02 -4.96 21.01
C GLY A 101 -46.51 -4.94 20.72
N ALA A 102 -45.82 -3.81 20.90
CA ALA A 102 -44.37 -3.75 20.73
C ALA A 102 -43.63 -4.59 21.80
N ARG A 103 -42.65 -5.40 21.36
CA ARG A 103 -41.76 -6.17 22.23
C ARG A 103 -40.32 -5.68 22.07
N PHE A 104 -39.61 -5.45 23.17
CA PHE A 104 -38.18 -5.10 23.14
C PHE A 104 -37.36 -6.30 22.66
N GLY A 105 -36.88 -6.24 21.42
CA GLY A 105 -35.95 -7.23 20.88
C GLY A 105 -34.58 -7.12 21.54
N ARG A 106 -34.07 -8.22 22.10
CA ARG A 106 -32.65 -8.31 22.48
C ARG A 106 -31.82 -8.37 21.21
N LYS A 107 -31.16 -7.25 20.86
CA LYS A 107 -30.17 -7.05 19.79
C LYS A 107 -30.71 -6.60 18.44
N THR A 108 -30.39 -5.36 18.08
CA THR A 108 -30.01 -4.97 16.71
C THR A 108 -28.97 -3.85 16.82
N SER A 109 -27.70 -4.22 16.94
CA SER A 109 -26.62 -3.37 16.43
C SER A 109 -26.75 -3.38 14.90
N HIS A 110 -26.98 -2.22 14.31
CA HIS A 110 -26.94 -1.83 12.88
C HIS A 110 -28.23 -1.10 12.49
N LEU A 111 -28.17 0.23 12.57
CA LEU A 111 -29.07 1.11 11.84
C LEU A 111 -28.58 1.11 10.37
N ARG A 112 -29.43 0.73 9.42
CA ARG A 112 -29.19 1.06 8.00
C ARG A 112 -29.88 2.39 7.71
N VAL A 113 -29.16 3.29 7.05
CA VAL A 113 -29.75 4.47 6.43
C VAL A 113 -30.60 4.00 5.24
N ILE A 114 -31.82 4.50 5.16
CA ILE A 114 -32.67 4.38 3.98
C ILE A 114 -32.24 5.51 3.05
N GLU A 115 -31.67 5.21 1.89
CA GLU A 115 -31.58 6.18 0.81
C GLU A 115 -32.98 6.37 0.23
N GLU A 116 -33.53 7.58 0.33
CA GLU A 116 -34.75 7.95 -0.40
C GLU A 116 -34.41 8.24 -1.87
N PRO A 117 -35.27 7.83 -2.82
CA PRO A 117 -34.96 7.89 -4.24
C PRO A 117 -35.08 9.31 -4.81
N ALA A 118 -34.33 9.52 -5.90
CA ALA A 118 -34.24 10.73 -6.71
C ALA A 118 -35.59 11.27 -7.19
N GLU A 119 -35.70 12.60 -7.24
CA GLU A 119 -36.57 13.33 -8.18
C GLU A 119 -35.82 13.61 -9.48
#